data_AF-A0A3D3ENL3-F1
#
_entry.id   AF-A0A3D3ENL3-F1
#
_cell.length_a   1.000
_cell.length_b   1.000
_cell.length_c   1.000
_cell.angle_alpha   90.00
_cell.angle_beta   90.00
_cell.angle_gamma   90.00
#
_symmetry.space_group_name_H-M   'P 1'
#
loop_
_entity.id
_entity.type
_entity.pdbx_description
1 polymer ?
#
loop_
_entity_poly.entity_id
_entity_poly.type
_entity_poly.pdbx_seq_one_letter_code
_entity_poly.pdbx_strand_id
1 'polypeptide(L)'
;RNPAFADVFSDLNLITYRIDSARKQPALRRLIALARALTQDMIAPGARKTMLKKLLDEFEKEITALRESGKFETISKATTGFGLYSLTIDYGSDVANKIMESNEVISLSDFDMNNLFERAGKIFGEGLHKEYWIRHATREAKDVKTEMIVLASDSEAMDRLEAFAGRLFNELYDTHQSSFRHLKEDRKDTYRKLAQSSTIPIALDWQLPQSIDFSIGEDAIALENHLFIPSEGGDFKVSLGDWEKGVIEEEMQEAKGAVAWLRNLDRKKWSLEIPYEVGGVTTPMFPDLIVVRTNANGYVFDILEPHDPSRKDNYPKAVGLAKFAEKHGEYFGRIQLIRKAKGADKRDHFYRLDMSKLSIRNRVRGVTSNAELDRIFDEEAMTEE
;
A
#
# COMPACT_ATOMS: atom_id res chain seq x y z
N ARG A 1 -23.59 -16.27 -6.27
CA ARG A 1 -24.32 -15.03 -5.93
C ARG A 1 -25.77 -15.39 -5.65
N ASN A 2 -26.44 -14.69 -4.74
CA ASN A 2 -27.88 -14.84 -4.52
C ASN A 2 -28.66 -14.10 -5.63
N PRO A 3 -29.50 -14.78 -6.43
CA PRO A 3 -30.28 -14.15 -7.48
C PRO A 3 -31.25 -13.06 -6.98
N ALA A 4 -31.69 -13.13 -5.72
CA ALA A 4 -32.57 -12.14 -5.11
C ALA A 4 -31.93 -10.74 -4.97
N PHE A 5 -30.60 -10.66 -5.05
CA PHE A 5 -29.83 -9.41 -4.92
C PHE A 5 -29.08 -9.05 -6.21
N ALA A 6 -29.62 -9.44 -7.37
CA ALA A 6 -28.98 -9.20 -8.66
C ALA A 6 -28.79 -7.70 -8.98
N ASP A 7 -29.73 -6.87 -8.54
CA ASP A 7 -29.68 -5.42 -8.56
C ASP A 7 -28.55 -4.88 -7.68
N VAL A 8 -28.43 -5.35 -6.43
CA VAL A 8 -27.32 -4.98 -5.52
C VAL A 8 -25.96 -5.28 -6.15
N PHE A 9 -25.81 -6.44 -6.81
CA PHE A 9 -24.57 -6.77 -7.53
C PHE A 9 -24.30 -5.89 -8.75
N SER A 10 -25.35 -5.35 -9.38
CA SER A 10 -25.24 -4.48 -10.55
C SER A 10 -24.86 -3.06 -10.14
N ASP A 11 -25.32 -2.61 -8.97
CA ASP A 11 -25.04 -1.30 -8.39
C ASP A 11 -23.73 -1.25 -7.59
N LEU A 12 -23.05 -2.40 -7.41
CA LEU A 12 -21.81 -2.49 -6.65
C LEU A 12 -20.66 -1.77 -7.37
N ASN A 13 -20.41 -0.52 -6.96
CA ASN A 13 -19.34 0.33 -7.46
C ASN A 13 -18.50 0.86 -6.28
N LEU A 14 -17.67 -0.02 -5.72
CA LEU A 14 -16.92 0.22 -4.48
C LEU A 14 -15.42 0.12 -4.73
N ILE A 15 -14.61 0.62 -3.78
CA ILE A 15 -13.14 0.66 -3.89
C ILE A 15 -12.48 -0.27 -2.87
N THR A 16 -11.38 -0.90 -3.26
CA THR A 16 -10.54 -1.76 -2.41
C THR A 16 -9.06 -1.57 -2.74
N TYR A 17 -8.17 -2.22 -2.00
CA TYR A 17 -6.73 -2.23 -2.25
C TYR A 17 -6.19 -3.65 -2.37
N ARG A 18 -4.96 -3.80 -2.86
CA ARG A 18 -4.19 -5.05 -2.82
C ARG A 18 -2.76 -4.74 -2.44
N ILE A 19 -2.40 -5.02 -1.19
CA ILE A 19 -1.14 -4.61 -0.57
C ILE A 19 -0.10 -5.71 -0.74
N ASP A 20 -0.43 -6.94 -0.35
CA ASP A 20 0.50 -8.08 -0.38
C ASP A 20 0.38 -8.94 -1.65
N SER A 21 -0.35 -8.49 -2.67
CA SER A 21 -0.58 -9.29 -3.89
C SER A 21 0.67 -9.45 -4.76
N ALA A 22 1.70 -8.61 -4.56
CA ALA A 22 2.99 -8.72 -5.23
C ALA A 22 4.12 -8.16 -4.36
N ARG A 23 5.34 -8.68 -4.53
CA ARG A 23 6.54 -8.14 -3.87
C ARG A 23 6.71 -6.67 -4.27
N LYS A 24 6.74 -5.78 -3.27
CA LYS A 24 6.92 -4.34 -3.48
C LYS A 24 8.24 -4.02 -4.18
N GLN A 25 8.19 -3.09 -5.11
CA GLN A 25 9.31 -2.63 -5.91
C GLN A 25 9.28 -1.10 -6.03
N PRO A 26 10.44 -0.41 -6.00
CA PRO A 26 10.52 1.03 -6.27
C PRO A 26 9.97 1.36 -7.66
N ALA A 27 9.42 2.56 -7.81
CA ALA A 27 8.82 3.05 -9.04
C ALA A 27 9.84 3.15 -10.18
N LEU A 28 11.09 3.54 -9.91
CA LEU A 28 12.18 3.54 -10.91
C LEU A 28 12.35 2.15 -11.56
N ARG A 29 12.44 1.12 -10.71
CA ARG A 29 12.57 -0.27 -11.14
C ARG A 29 11.33 -0.74 -11.91
N ARG A 30 10.15 -0.45 -11.38
CA ARG A 30 8.86 -0.80 -12.01
C ARG A 30 8.70 -0.19 -13.39
N LEU A 31 9.04 1.08 -13.56
CA LEU A 31 8.92 1.80 -14.83
C LEU A 31 9.77 1.16 -15.93
N ILE A 32 11.05 0.87 -15.64
CA ILE A 32 11.92 0.21 -16.62
C ILE A 32 11.47 -1.23 -16.88
N ALA A 33 11.00 -1.95 -15.87
CA ALA A 33 10.45 -3.29 -16.06
C ALA A 33 9.19 -3.29 -16.95
N LEU A 34 8.27 -2.33 -16.74
CA LEU A 34 7.09 -2.13 -17.59
C LEU A 34 7.48 -1.76 -19.02
N ALA A 35 8.37 -0.78 -19.20
CA ALA A 35 8.81 -0.35 -20.51
C ALA A 35 9.52 -1.47 -21.28
N ARG A 36 10.30 -2.31 -20.58
CA ARG A 36 10.91 -3.53 -21.14
C ARG A 36 9.85 -4.54 -21.55
N ALA A 37 8.87 -4.83 -20.69
CA ALA A 37 7.80 -5.79 -20.99
C ALA A 37 7.01 -5.35 -22.24
N LEU A 38 6.61 -4.07 -22.31
CA LEU A 38 5.90 -3.50 -23.46
C LEU A 38 6.72 -3.58 -24.76
N THR A 39 8.04 -3.43 -24.66
CA THR A 39 8.95 -3.57 -25.80
C THR A 39 9.03 -5.02 -26.25
N GLN A 40 9.17 -5.97 -25.32
CA GLN A 40 9.29 -7.41 -25.60
C GLN A 40 8.00 -8.00 -26.20
N ASP A 41 6.84 -7.57 -25.70
CA ASP A 41 5.54 -8.02 -26.21
C ASP A 41 5.11 -7.25 -27.47
N MET A 42 5.98 -6.40 -28.04
CA MET A 42 5.73 -5.59 -29.24
C MET A 42 4.51 -4.65 -29.14
N ILE A 43 4.06 -4.33 -27.93
CA ILE A 43 2.96 -3.39 -27.67
C ILE A 43 3.44 -1.95 -27.90
N ALA A 44 4.63 -1.63 -27.41
CA ALA A 44 5.27 -0.32 -27.61
C ALA A 44 6.80 -0.52 -27.78
N PRO A 45 7.28 -0.81 -29.00
CA PRO A 45 8.69 -1.14 -29.25
C PRO A 45 9.68 -0.03 -28.84
N GLY A 46 9.23 1.24 -28.80
CA GLY A 46 10.03 2.39 -28.38
C GLY A 46 9.94 2.73 -26.89
N ALA A 47 9.14 2.02 -26.10
CA ALA A 47 8.82 2.39 -24.71
C ALA A 47 10.08 2.47 -23.85
N ARG A 48 10.94 1.44 -23.89
CA ARG A 48 12.17 1.42 -23.07
C ARG A 48 13.09 2.61 -23.38
N LYS A 49 13.36 2.87 -24.66
CA LYS A 49 14.23 3.99 -25.08
C LYS A 49 13.66 5.33 -24.62
N THR A 50 12.35 5.52 -24.79
CA THR A 50 11.67 6.77 -24.43
C THR A 50 11.68 7.00 -22.92
N MET A 51 11.34 5.99 -22.12
CA MET A 51 11.32 6.11 -20.66
C MET A 51 12.71 6.27 -20.08
N LEU A 52 13.70 5.53 -20.60
CA LEU A 52 15.09 5.70 -20.18
C LEU A 52 15.58 7.12 -20.47
N LYS A 53 15.22 7.69 -21.62
CA LYS A 53 15.56 9.07 -21.93
C LYS A 53 15.00 10.03 -20.87
N LYS A 54 13.68 9.96 -20.62
CA LYS A 54 13.01 10.83 -19.64
C LYS A 54 13.61 10.71 -18.23
N LEU A 55 13.92 9.51 -17.77
CA LEU A 55 14.52 9.30 -16.44
C LEU A 55 15.91 9.90 -16.32
N LEU A 56 16.78 9.65 -17.31
CA LEU A 56 18.14 10.18 -17.28
C LEU A 56 18.14 11.71 -17.40
N ASP A 57 17.23 12.28 -18.20
CA ASP A 57 17.05 13.74 -18.26
C ASP A 57 16.63 14.30 -16.88
N GLU A 58 15.84 13.55 -16.09
CA GLU A 58 15.47 13.94 -14.72
C GLU A 58 16.63 13.77 -13.73
N PHE A 59 17.47 12.74 -13.89
CA PHE A 59 18.68 12.57 -13.08
C PHE A 59 19.61 13.78 -13.23
N GLU A 60 19.81 14.24 -14.47
CA GLU A 60 20.63 15.42 -14.76
C GLU A 60 20.09 16.68 -14.07
N LYS A 61 18.76 16.86 -14.04
CA LYS A 61 18.13 17.98 -13.32
C LYS A 61 18.33 17.91 -11.81
N GLU A 62 18.10 16.74 -11.21
CA GLU A 62 18.28 16.55 -9.76
C GLU A 62 19.74 16.75 -9.34
N ILE A 63 20.69 16.25 -10.14
CA ILE A 63 22.13 16.50 -9.92
C ILE A 63 22.44 18.00 -10.01
N THR A 64 21.85 18.71 -10.97
CA THR A 64 22.03 20.17 -11.10
C THR A 64 21.49 20.91 -9.88
N ALA A 65 20.28 20.56 -9.40
CA ALA A 65 19.69 21.15 -8.21
C ALA A 65 20.52 20.87 -6.93
N LEU A 66 21.12 19.68 -6.82
CA LEU A 66 22.03 19.34 -5.72
C LEU A 66 23.30 20.20 -5.74
N ARG A 67 23.84 20.51 -6.93
CA ARG A 67 25.00 21.40 -7.08
C ARG A 67 24.65 22.83 -6.71
N GLU A 68 23.52 23.34 -7.20
CA GLU A 68 23.05 24.70 -6.92
C GLU A 68 22.77 24.95 -5.43
N SER A 69 22.31 23.91 -4.71
CA SER A 69 22.09 23.98 -3.26
C SER A 69 23.35 23.78 -2.41
N GLY A 70 24.50 23.43 -3.01
CA GLY A 70 25.73 23.07 -2.30
C GLY A 70 25.68 21.75 -1.52
N LYS A 71 24.55 21.02 -1.60
CA LYS A 71 24.40 19.68 -1.02
C LYS A 71 25.32 18.69 -1.73
N PHE A 72 25.56 18.86 -3.03
CA PHE A 72 26.38 17.95 -3.83
C PHE A 72 27.79 17.78 -3.26
N GLU A 73 28.50 18.88 -3.00
CA GLU A 73 29.87 18.86 -2.46
C GLU A 73 29.90 18.29 -1.04
N THR A 74 28.88 18.60 -0.25
CA THR A 74 28.74 18.11 1.14
C THR A 74 28.58 16.59 1.16
N ILE A 75 27.64 16.06 0.37
CA ILE A 75 27.37 14.64 0.26
C ILE A 75 28.55 13.93 -0.40
N SER A 76 29.12 14.51 -1.47
CA SER A 76 30.30 13.95 -2.12
C SER A 76 31.43 13.76 -1.12
N LYS A 77 31.79 14.79 -0.34
CA LYS A 77 32.85 14.69 0.68
C LYS A 77 32.51 13.66 1.75
N ALA A 78 31.27 13.59 2.21
CA ALA A 78 30.86 12.61 3.21
C ALA A 78 30.95 11.17 2.68
N THR A 79 30.43 10.92 1.47
CA THR A 79 30.36 9.57 0.89
C THR A 79 31.70 9.10 0.35
N THR A 80 32.56 10.00 -0.13
CA THR A 80 33.90 9.65 -0.61
C THR A 80 34.99 9.76 0.46
N GLY A 81 34.77 10.54 1.53
CA GLY A 81 35.75 10.75 2.60
C GLY A 81 35.73 9.69 3.71
N PHE A 82 34.62 8.96 3.89
CA PHE A 82 34.49 7.90 4.91
C PHE A 82 35.02 6.52 4.50
N GLY A 83 35.72 6.41 3.37
CA GLY A 83 36.32 5.18 2.88
C GLY A 83 37.53 4.68 3.68
N LEU A 84 37.54 4.74 5.02
CA LEU A 84 38.50 4.00 5.86
C LEU A 84 38.09 3.99 7.35
N TYR A 85 37.10 3.16 7.67
CA TYR A 85 37.10 2.41 8.92
C TYR A 85 37.08 0.90 8.60
N SER A 86 37.94 0.46 7.67
CA SER A 86 38.29 -0.95 7.65
C SER A 86 39.27 -1.17 8.80
N LEU A 87 38.78 -1.84 9.83
CA LEU A 87 39.54 -2.33 10.97
C LEU A 87 40.70 -3.21 10.46
N THR A 88 41.88 -2.64 10.27
CA THR A 88 43.10 -3.44 10.13
C THR A 88 43.42 -3.98 11.53
N ILE A 89 42.89 -5.16 11.87
CA ILE A 89 43.43 -5.95 12.98
C ILE A 89 44.72 -6.57 12.46
N ASP A 90 45.84 -5.94 12.80
CA ASP A 90 47.15 -6.51 12.58
C ASP A 90 47.42 -7.54 13.69
N TYR A 91 47.46 -8.83 13.32
CA TYR A 91 47.93 -9.88 14.23
C TYR A 91 49.46 -9.92 14.16
N GLY A 92 50.14 -9.09 14.96
CA GLY A 92 51.60 -9.18 15.03
C GLY A 92 52.31 -8.06 15.78
N SER A 93 52.67 -8.37 17.04
CA SER A 93 53.74 -7.76 17.85
C SER A 93 53.66 -6.27 18.22
N ASP A 94 53.55 -6.06 19.53
CA ASP A 94 53.83 -4.86 20.31
C ASP A 94 54.79 -3.87 19.63
N VAL A 95 54.32 -2.66 19.30
CA VAL A 95 54.89 -1.36 19.70
C VAL A 95 53.88 -0.23 19.39
N ALA A 96 53.44 0.44 20.46
CA ALA A 96 52.95 1.82 20.55
C ALA A 96 51.81 2.31 19.62
N ASN A 97 50.63 2.43 20.21
CA ASN A 97 49.56 3.34 19.81
C ASN A 97 50.09 4.75 19.51
N LYS A 98 50.11 5.11 18.22
CA LYS A 98 50.15 6.50 17.78
C LYS A 98 48.97 6.71 16.85
N ILE A 99 47.82 7.08 17.43
CA ILE A 99 46.69 7.61 16.67
C ILE A 99 47.16 8.96 16.14
N MET A 100 47.57 9.00 14.88
CA MET A 100 47.73 10.25 14.15
C MET A 100 46.33 10.72 13.76
N GLU A 101 45.83 11.77 14.43
CA GLU A 101 44.77 12.61 13.87
C GLU A 101 45.34 13.37 12.67
N SER A 102 45.47 12.70 11.54
CA SER A 102 45.63 13.33 10.25
C SER A 102 44.26 13.40 9.59
N ASN A 103 43.69 14.61 9.47
CA ASN A 103 42.60 14.92 8.55
C ASN A 103 43.09 14.88 7.08
N GLU A 104 43.81 13.83 6.69
CA GLU A 104 44.13 13.58 5.29
C GLU A 104 42.91 12.92 4.66
N VAL A 105 42.27 13.66 3.75
CA VAL A 105 41.26 13.12 2.84
C VAL A 105 41.96 12.11 1.94
N ILE A 106 42.01 10.86 2.37
CA ILE A 106 42.53 9.75 1.56
C ILE A 106 41.66 9.69 0.30
N SER A 107 42.26 9.95 -0.87
CA SER A 107 41.55 9.81 -2.14
C SER A 107 41.05 8.37 -2.26
N LEU A 108 39.75 8.19 -2.49
CA LEU A 108 39.17 6.87 -2.79
C LEU A 108 40.01 6.14 -3.84
N SER A 109 40.28 4.87 -3.60
CA SER A 109 40.81 3.99 -4.65
C SER A 109 39.76 3.82 -5.74
N ASP A 110 40.20 3.55 -6.98
CA ASP A 110 39.28 3.24 -8.09
C ASP A 110 38.39 2.03 -7.80
N PHE A 111 38.87 1.11 -6.95
CA PHE A 111 38.11 -0.06 -6.50
C PHE A 111 36.93 0.34 -5.60
N ASP A 112 37.16 1.22 -4.63
CA ASP A 112 36.12 1.66 -3.69
C ASP A 112 35.05 2.49 -4.40
N MET A 113 35.45 3.33 -5.36
CA MET A 113 34.54 4.10 -6.20
C MET A 113 33.63 3.18 -7.03
N ASN A 114 34.18 2.13 -7.64
CA ASN A 114 33.37 1.15 -8.39
C ASN A 114 32.37 0.42 -7.49
N ASN A 115 32.77 0.06 -6.27
CA ASN A 115 31.88 -0.58 -5.31
C ASN A 115 30.74 0.33 -4.88
N LEU A 116 31.02 1.61 -4.60
CA LEU A 116 29.99 2.61 -4.28
C LEU A 116 29.06 2.85 -5.47
N PHE A 117 29.60 2.91 -6.68
CA PHE A 117 28.81 3.05 -7.91
C PHE A 117 27.86 1.87 -8.13
N GLU A 118 28.32 0.62 -7.93
CA GLU A 118 27.44 -0.55 -8.03
C GLU A 118 26.40 -0.63 -6.89
N ARG A 119 26.73 -0.13 -5.69
CA ARG A 119 25.75 0.03 -4.59
C ARG A 119 24.66 1.03 -4.96
N ALA A 120 25.03 2.20 -5.50
CA ALA A 120 24.09 3.18 -6.03
C ALA A 120 23.20 2.55 -7.12
N GLY A 121 23.79 1.75 -8.01
CA GLY A 121 23.06 0.98 -9.02
C GLY A 121 21.99 0.04 -8.47
N LYS A 122 22.21 -0.57 -7.31
CA LYS A 122 21.19 -1.42 -6.65
C LYS A 122 20.00 -0.61 -6.13
N ILE A 123 20.24 0.65 -5.74
CA ILE A 123 19.20 1.59 -5.28
C ILE A 123 18.31 1.99 -6.47
N PHE A 124 18.90 2.54 -7.54
CA PHE A 124 18.14 2.91 -8.74
C PHE A 124 17.46 1.72 -9.42
N GLY A 125 18.16 0.58 -9.50
CA GLY A 125 17.69 -0.65 -10.15
C GLY A 125 17.82 -0.63 -11.68
N GLU A 126 17.63 -1.82 -12.27
CA GLU A 126 17.59 -2.05 -13.73
C GLU A 126 18.80 -1.50 -14.53
N GLY A 127 19.94 -1.27 -13.88
CA GLY A 127 21.17 -0.79 -14.51
C GLY A 127 21.17 0.70 -14.85
N LEU A 128 20.25 1.50 -14.27
CA LEU A 128 20.13 2.93 -14.56
C LEU A 128 21.42 3.72 -14.37
N HIS A 129 22.23 3.37 -13.36
CA HIS A 129 23.55 3.98 -13.13
C HIS A 129 24.51 3.75 -14.29
N LYS A 130 24.47 2.56 -14.91
CA LYS A 130 25.29 2.22 -16.10
C LYS A 130 24.77 2.93 -17.35
N GLU A 131 23.46 3.03 -17.52
CA GLU A 131 22.87 3.78 -18.63
C GLU A 131 23.23 5.28 -18.56
N TYR A 132 23.23 5.87 -17.35
CA TYR A 132 23.73 7.22 -17.12
C TYR A 132 25.22 7.33 -17.47
N TRP A 133 26.04 6.37 -17.01
CA TRP A 133 27.47 6.36 -17.33
C TRP A 133 27.75 6.26 -18.84
N ILE A 134 27.02 5.39 -19.55
CA ILE A 134 27.12 5.25 -21.02
C ILE A 134 26.74 6.56 -21.72
N ARG A 135 25.67 7.23 -21.29
CA ARG A 135 25.25 8.52 -21.84
C ARG A 135 26.35 9.59 -21.70
N HIS A 136 27.10 9.54 -20.61
CA HIS A 136 28.16 10.51 -20.29
C HIS A 136 29.57 9.95 -20.51
N ALA A 137 29.74 8.97 -21.40
CA ALA A 137 31.02 8.27 -21.61
C ALA A 137 32.19 9.17 -22.08
N THR A 138 31.92 10.40 -22.55
CA THR A 138 32.95 11.37 -22.94
C THR A 138 33.51 12.17 -21.76
N ARG A 139 32.90 12.07 -20.57
CA ARG A 139 33.33 12.74 -19.34
C ARG A 139 34.23 11.82 -18.51
N GLU A 140 35.01 12.39 -17.61
CA GLU A 140 35.83 11.63 -16.67
C GLU A 140 34.97 10.65 -15.86
N ALA A 141 35.37 9.37 -15.85
CA ALA A 141 34.57 8.31 -15.24
C ALA A 141 34.35 8.55 -13.74
N LYS A 142 35.32 9.17 -13.07
CA LYS A 142 35.23 9.55 -11.64
C LYS A 142 34.08 10.51 -11.38
N ASP A 143 33.94 11.55 -12.20
CA ASP A 143 32.92 12.58 -12.00
C ASP A 143 31.51 12.01 -12.19
N VAL A 144 31.32 11.23 -13.25
CA VAL A 144 30.03 10.61 -13.58
C VAL A 144 29.61 9.58 -12.53
N LYS A 145 30.55 8.81 -12.00
CA LYS A 145 30.27 7.86 -10.92
C LYS A 145 29.94 8.57 -9.60
N THR A 146 30.67 9.63 -9.26
CA THR A 146 30.39 10.45 -8.07
C THR A 146 28.98 11.05 -8.15
N GLU A 147 28.55 11.54 -9.32
CA GLU A 147 27.18 12.04 -9.51
C GLU A 147 26.12 11.00 -9.12
N MET A 148 26.28 9.76 -9.61
CA MET A 148 25.33 8.70 -9.29
C MET A 148 25.36 8.28 -7.82
N ILE A 149 26.54 8.29 -7.20
CA ILE A 149 26.71 7.99 -5.78
C ILE A 149 26.05 9.07 -4.92
N VAL A 150 26.28 10.34 -5.23
CA VAL A 150 25.70 11.48 -4.51
C VAL A 150 24.18 11.49 -4.67
N LEU A 151 23.68 11.32 -5.89
CA LEU A 151 22.24 11.28 -6.16
C LEU A 151 21.56 10.16 -5.37
N ALA A 152 22.15 8.97 -5.31
CA ALA A 152 21.61 7.84 -4.54
C ALA A 152 21.66 8.05 -3.01
N SER A 153 22.48 8.98 -2.54
CA SER A 153 22.67 9.27 -1.12
C SER A 153 21.74 10.38 -0.61
N ASP A 154 21.14 11.18 -1.49
CA ASP A 154 20.19 12.23 -1.12
C ASP A 154 18.75 11.69 -1.13
N SER A 155 18.15 11.53 0.07
CA SER A 155 16.82 10.95 0.19
C SER A 155 15.73 11.82 -0.44
N GLU A 156 15.84 13.15 -0.36
CA GLU A 156 14.85 14.07 -0.93
C GLU A 156 14.82 14.02 -2.47
N ALA A 157 16.00 13.98 -3.11
CA ALA A 157 16.12 13.79 -4.55
C ALA A 157 15.60 12.42 -4.98
N MET A 158 15.92 11.36 -4.21
CA MET A 158 15.39 10.02 -4.47
C MET A 158 13.86 9.97 -4.37
N ASP A 159 13.25 10.63 -3.37
CA ASP A 159 11.79 10.71 -3.24
C ASP A 159 11.15 11.43 -4.44
N ARG A 160 11.77 12.50 -4.94
CA ARG A 160 11.30 13.21 -6.14
C ARG A 160 11.43 12.35 -7.40
N LEU A 161 12.53 11.62 -7.56
CA LEU A 161 12.74 10.69 -8.67
C LEU A 161 11.75 9.52 -8.64
N GLU A 162 11.47 8.95 -7.47
CA GLU A 162 10.46 7.91 -7.28
C GLU A 162 9.06 8.43 -7.61
N ALA A 163 8.71 9.65 -7.18
CA ALA A 163 7.44 10.28 -7.54
C ALA A 163 7.34 10.55 -9.05
N PHE A 164 8.42 11.01 -9.70
CA PHE A 164 8.47 11.22 -11.15
C PHE A 164 8.32 9.91 -11.92
N ALA A 165 9.07 8.87 -11.54
CA ALA A 165 8.98 7.55 -12.14
C ALA A 165 7.59 6.90 -11.93
N GLY A 166 6.97 7.12 -10.78
CA GLY A 166 5.61 6.67 -10.48
C GLY A 166 4.57 7.28 -11.41
N ARG A 167 4.66 8.60 -11.68
CA ARG A 167 3.78 9.27 -12.66
C ARG A 167 3.96 8.69 -14.06
N LEU A 168 5.20 8.56 -14.52
CA LEU A 168 5.50 7.97 -15.83
C LEU A 168 5.04 6.51 -15.94
N PHE A 169 5.13 5.74 -14.85
CA PHE A 169 4.62 4.37 -14.82
C PHE A 169 3.11 4.35 -15.05
N ASN A 170 2.35 5.17 -14.32
CA ASN A 170 0.89 5.21 -14.44
C ASN A 170 0.49 5.65 -15.85
N GLU A 171 1.06 6.74 -16.36
CA GLU A 171 0.81 7.22 -17.73
C GLU A 171 1.06 6.13 -18.79
N LEU A 172 2.20 5.44 -18.69
CA LEU A 172 2.58 4.40 -19.64
C LEU A 172 1.68 3.16 -19.52
N TYR A 173 1.32 2.77 -18.30
CA TYR A 173 0.43 1.64 -18.06
C TYR A 173 -0.98 1.93 -18.60
N ASP A 174 -1.54 3.08 -18.25
CA ASP A 174 -2.90 3.49 -18.62
C ASP A 174 -3.06 3.65 -20.13
N THR A 175 -2.02 4.18 -20.80
CA THR A 175 -1.99 4.34 -22.26
C THR A 175 -2.12 2.99 -22.99
N HIS A 176 -1.57 1.91 -22.41
CA HIS A 176 -1.47 0.61 -23.07
C HIS A 176 -2.34 -0.50 -22.45
N GLN A 177 -3.11 -0.20 -21.39
CA GLN A 177 -3.86 -1.20 -20.64
C GLN A 177 -4.87 -1.99 -21.50
N SER A 178 -5.45 -1.36 -22.52
CA SER A 178 -6.40 -2.01 -23.44
C SER A 178 -5.72 -3.12 -24.25
N SER A 179 -4.46 -2.94 -24.65
CA SER A 179 -3.68 -3.93 -25.40
C SER A 179 -3.47 -5.22 -24.63
N PHE A 180 -3.46 -5.18 -23.29
CA PHE A 180 -3.23 -6.36 -22.45
C PHE A 180 -4.31 -7.43 -22.62
N ARG A 181 -5.53 -7.04 -23.03
CA ARG A 181 -6.67 -7.97 -23.23
C ARG A 181 -6.36 -9.07 -24.25
N HIS A 182 -5.52 -8.78 -25.24
CA HIS A 182 -5.14 -9.70 -26.31
C HIS A 182 -3.95 -10.61 -25.96
N LEU A 183 -3.34 -10.41 -24.79
CA LEU A 183 -2.23 -11.23 -24.34
C LEU A 183 -2.69 -12.59 -23.76
N LYS A 184 -1.77 -13.56 -23.76
CA LYS A 184 -1.93 -14.80 -22.99
C LYS A 184 -1.97 -14.52 -21.49
N GLU A 185 -2.60 -15.40 -20.73
CA GLU A 185 -2.84 -15.21 -19.29
C GLU A 185 -1.56 -14.97 -18.49
N ASP A 186 -0.49 -15.74 -18.74
CA ASP A 186 0.81 -15.56 -18.08
C ASP A 186 1.42 -14.16 -18.34
N ARG A 187 1.21 -13.61 -19.54
CA ARG A 187 1.68 -12.27 -19.88
C ARG A 187 0.81 -11.21 -19.23
N LYS A 188 -0.52 -11.37 -19.22
CA LYS A 188 -1.43 -10.48 -18.48
C LYS A 188 -1.06 -10.42 -16.99
N ASP A 189 -0.73 -11.57 -16.41
CA ASP A 189 -0.30 -11.66 -15.01
C ASP A 189 0.99 -10.90 -14.74
N THR A 190 1.92 -10.84 -15.69
CA THR A 190 3.14 -10.02 -15.59
C THR A 190 2.81 -8.53 -15.42
N TYR A 191 1.90 -7.99 -16.25
CA TYR A 191 1.48 -6.58 -16.14
C TYR A 191 0.70 -6.31 -14.86
N ARG A 192 -0.19 -7.23 -14.45
CA ARG A 192 -0.91 -7.13 -13.16
C ARG A 192 0.05 -7.09 -11.99
N LYS A 193 1.04 -7.99 -11.95
CA LYS A 193 2.08 -8.00 -10.91
C LYS A 193 2.90 -6.72 -10.91
N LEU A 194 3.24 -6.18 -12.08
CA LEU A 194 3.94 -4.90 -12.19
C LEU A 194 3.09 -3.74 -11.70
N ALA A 195 1.78 -3.72 -11.93
CA ALA A 195 0.89 -2.70 -11.37
C ALA A 195 0.80 -2.83 -9.84
N GLN A 196 0.65 -4.06 -9.34
CA GLN A 196 0.45 -4.37 -7.92
C GLN A 196 1.72 -4.30 -7.06
N SER A 197 2.91 -4.32 -7.64
CA SER A 197 4.19 -4.22 -6.92
C SER A 197 4.48 -2.82 -6.35
N SER A 198 3.49 -1.93 -6.28
CA SER A 198 3.68 -0.52 -5.96
C SER A 198 3.93 -0.40 -4.47
N THR A 199 4.99 0.30 -4.08
CA THR A 199 5.23 0.63 -2.67
C THR A 199 4.08 1.42 -2.08
N ILE A 200 3.40 2.23 -2.90
CA ILE A 200 2.18 2.94 -2.53
C ILE A 200 0.96 2.09 -2.91
N PRO A 201 0.04 1.77 -1.98
CA PRO A 201 -1.19 1.07 -2.30
C PRO A 201 -1.99 1.81 -3.38
N ILE A 202 -2.40 1.08 -4.41
CA ILE A 202 -3.23 1.59 -5.51
C ILE A 202 -4.68 1.16 -5.24
N ALA A 203 -5.59 2.11 -5.29
CA ALA A 203 -7.03 1.86 -5.21
C ALA A 203 -7.51 1.13 -6.46
N LEU A 204 -8.41 0.17 -6.28
CA LEU A 204 -8.96 -0.68 -7.33
C LEU A 204 -10.47 -0.78 -7.17
N ASP A 205 -11.18 -0.92 -8.28
CA ASP A 205 -12.60 -1.28 -8.23
C ASP A 205 -12.76 -2.64 -7.55
N TRP A 206 -13.59 -2.68 -6.51
CA TRP A 206 -13.88 -3.89 -5.77
C TRP A 206 -14.91 -4.72 -6.51
N GLN A 207 -14.49 -5.87 -7.02
CA GLN A 207 -15.36 -6.77 -7.77
C GLN A 207 -15.57 -8.08 -7.00
N LEU A 208 -16.84 -8.36 -6.69
CA LEU A 208 -17.24 -9.67 -6.17
C LEU A 208 -17.39 -10.68 -7.33
N PRO A 209 -16.89 -11.92 -7.20
CA PRO A 209 -17.00 -12.93 -8.25
C PRO A 209 -18.43 -13.49 -8.37
N GLN A 210 -18.68 -14.32 -9.39
CA GLN A 210 -19.97 -15.02 -9.56
C GLN A 210 -20.19 -16.10 -8.49
N SER A 211 -19.11 -16.74 -8.05
CA SER A 211 -19.08 -17.72 -6.97
C SER A 211 -17.91 -17.44 -6.03
N ILE A 212 -18.09 -17.79 -4.77
CA ILE A 212 -17.05 -17.74 -3.74
C ILE A 212 -16.96 -19.11 -3.08
N ASP A 213 -15.75 -19.49 -2.68
CA ASP A 213 -15.56 -20.63 -1.80
C ASP A 213 -15.82 -20.19 -0.35
N PHE A 214 -16.69 -20.92 0.33
CA PHE A 214 -17.09 -20.63 1.70
C PHE A 214 -17.07 -21.92 2.52
N SER A 215 -16.34 -21.91 3.64
CA SER A 215 -16.26 -23.06 4.54
C SER A 215 -17.40 -23.00 5.55
N ILE A 216 -18.15 -24.10 5.69
CA ILE A 216 -19.25 -24.23 6.63
C ILE A 216 -18.73 -25.03 7.83
N GLY A 217 -18.73 -24.43 9.02
CA GLY A 217 -18.35 -25.09 10.27
C GLY A 217 -19.46 -25.96 10.84
N GLU A 218 -19.14 -26.77 11.84
CA GLU A 218 -20.12 -27.64 12.53
C GLU A 218 -21.16 -26.85 13.32
N ASP A 219 -20.79 -25.67 13.81
CA ASP A 219 -21.61 -24.71 14.55
C ASP A 219 -22.34 -23.71 13.62
N ALA A 220 -22.31 -23.94 12.31
CA ALA A 220 -22.87 -23.00 11.35
C ALA A 220 -24.39 -22.88 11.49
N ILE A 221 -24.86 -21.64 11.58
CA ILE A 221 -26.28 -21.30 11.64
C ILE A 221 -26.76 -20.80 10.28
N ALA A 222 -28.02 -21.07 9.95
CA ALA A 222 -28.66 -20.47 8.79
C ALA A 222 -28.94 -19.00 9.07
N LEU A 223 -28.53 -18.13 8.14
CA LEU A 223 -28.83 -16.70 8.19
C LEU A 223 -29.36 -16.24 6.84
N GLU A 224 -30.43 -15.47 6.89
CA GLU A 224 -31.09 -14.92 5.71
C GLU A 224 -30.33 -13.69 5.18
N ASN A 225 -30.73 -13.21 4.01
CA ASN A 225 -30.26 -11.96 3.40
C ASN A 225 -28.75 -11.87 3.12
N HIS A 226 -28.03 -12.98 3.14
CA HIS A 226 -26.63 -12.99 2.69
C HIS A 226 -26.54 -12.82 1.16
N LEU A 227 -25.56 -12.05 0.68
CA LEU A 227 -25.35 -11.79 -0.76
C LEU A 227 -25.03 -13.05 -1.57
N PHE A 228 -24.59 -14.12 -0.93
CA PHE A 228 -24.34 -15.42 -1.55
C PHE A 228 -25.15 -16.52 -0.87
N ILE A 229 -25.61 -17.47 -1.68
CA ILE A 229 -26.26 -18.72 -1.26
C ILE A 229 -25.51 -19.92 -1.85
N PRO A 230 -25.70 -21.14 -1.32
CA PRO A 230 -25.14 -22.36 -1.91
C PRO A 230 -25.56 -22.53 -3.38
N SER A 231 -24.65 -23.07 -4.20
CA SER A 231 -24.91 -23.30 -5.63
C SER A 231 -26.02 -24.31 -5.90
N GLU A 232 -26.25 -25.22 -4.96
CA GLU A 232 -27.31 -26.24 -5.01
C GLU A 232 -28.68 -25.71 -4.53
N GLY A 233 -28.73 -24.45 -4.08
CA GLY A 233 -29.90 -23.85 -3.44
C GLY A 233 -29.95 -24.08 -1.92
N GLY A 234 -30.93 -23.45 -1.27
CA GLY A 234 -31.10 -23.46 0.18
C GLY A 234 -30.46 -22.27 0.90
N ASP A 235 -30.50 -22.31 2.23
CA ASP A 235 -30.08 -21.19 3.07
C ASP A 235 -28.57 -21.07 3.15
N PHE A 236 -28.09 -19.83 3.25
CA PHE A 236 -26.71 -19.56 3.57
C PHE A 236 -26.42 -19.95 5.02
N LYS A 237 -25.36 -20.72 5.25
CA LYS A 237 -24.92 -21.15 6.57
C LYS A 237 -23.52 -20.64 6.88
N VAL A 238 -23.33 -20.13 8.09
CA VAL A 238 -22.04 -19.58 8.53
C VAL A 238 -21.83 -19.75 10.03
N SER A 239 -20.57 -19.94 10.42
CA SER A 239 -20.11 -19.85 11.81
C SER A 239 -19.60 -18.43 12.07
N LEU A 240 -20.22 -17.71 13.01
CA LEU A 240 -19.89 -16.33 13.36
C LEU A 240 -19.56 -16.23 14.85
N GLY A 241 -18.64 -15.34 15.21
CA GLY A 241 -18.45 -14.98 16.61
C GLY A 241 -19.64 -14.20 17.17
N ASP A 242 -19.76 -14.14 18.51
CA ASP A 242 -20.85 -13.43 19.21
C ASP A 242 -20.99 -11.95 18.82
N TRP A 243 -19.90 -11.33 18.35
CA TRP A 243 -19.86 -9.93 17.97
C TRP A 243 -20.37 -9.73 16.53
N GLU A 244 -19.83 -10.48 15.56
CA GLU A 244 -20.30 -10.45 14.17
C GLU A 244 -21.80 -10.77 14.10
N LYS A 245 -22.21 -11.84 14.78
CA LYS A 245 -23.61 -12.27 14.81
C LYS A 245 -24.52 -11.17 15.37
N GLY A 246 -24.17 -10.59 16.52
CA GLY A 246 -25.00 -9.56 17.14
C GLY A 246 -25.08 -8.27 16.31
N VAL A 247 -24.01 -7.89 15.60
CA VAL A 247 -24.05 -6.75 14.67
C VAL A 247 -24.96 -7.05 13.48
N ILE A 248 -24.90 -8.25 12.89
CA ILE A 248 -25.83 -8.63 11.80
C ILE A 248 -27.28 -8.64 12.29
N GLU A 249 -27.55 -9.23 13.46
CA GLU A 249 -28.89 -9.27 14.05
C GLU A 249 -29.44 -7.86 14.35
N GLU A 250 -28.61 -6.93 14.81
CA GLU A 250 -28.99 -5.53 15.01
C GLU A 250 -29.29 -4.83 13.68
N GLU A 251 -28.42 -4.99 12.68
CA GLU A 251 -28.54 -4.34 11.37
C GLU A 251 -29.70 -4.88 10.53
N MET A 252 -30.03 -6.16 10.64
CA MET A 252 -31.12 -6.79 9.88
C MET A 252 -32.53 -6.51 10.47
N GLN A 253 -32.63 -5.71 11.54
CA GLN A 253 -33.94 -5.23 12.01
C GLN A 253 -34.56 -4.29 10.97
N GLU A 254 -35.85 -4.46 10.67
CA GLU A 254 -36.56 -3.70 9.63
C GLU A 254 -36.40 -2.17 9.78
N ALA A 255 -36.40 -1.68 11.02
CA ALA A 255 -36.22 -0.25 11.34
C ALA A 255 -34.86 0.33 10.89
N LYS A 256 -33.84 -0.52 10.69
CA LYS A 256 -32.49 -0.10 10.28
C LYS A 256 -32.30 -0.02 8.77
N GLY A 257 -33.24 -0.58 8.00
CA GLY A 257 -33.26 -0.48 6.53
C GLY A 257 -32.17 -1.29 5.82
N ALA A 258 -31.54 -2.26 6.48
CA ALA A 258 -30.64 -3.20 5.81
C ALA A 258 -31.43 -4.25 5.03
N VAL A 259 -30.96 -4.56 3.83
CA VAL A 259 -31.60 -5.51 2.91
C VAL A 259 -30.73 -6.73 2.62
N ALA A 260 -29.42 -6.58 2.75
CA ALA A 260 -28.47 -7.67 2.54
C ALA A 260 -27.17 -7.45 3.31
N TRP A 261 -26.38 -8.50 3.45
CA TRP A 261 -25.05 -8.42 4.05
C TRP A 261 -24.07 -9.43 3.43
N LEU A 262 -22.78 -9.16 3.61
CA LEU A 262 -21.68 -10.01 3.20
C LEU A 262 -20.67 -10.13 4.33
N ARG A 263 -20.34 -11.36 4.71
CA ARG A 263 -19.11 -11.60 5.49
C ARG A 263 -17.90 -11.51 4.58
N ASN A 264 -17.03 -10.55 4.83
CA ASN A 264 -15.78 -10.42 4.12
C ASN A 264 -14.74 -11.35 4.74
N LEU A 265 -14.32 -12.36 3.98
CA LEU A 265 -13.35 -13.34 4.49
C LEU A 265 -11.93 -12.79 4.43
N ASP A 266 -11.08 -13.12 5.41
CA ASP A 266 -9.68 -12.71 5.40
C ASP A 266 -8.92 -13.31 4.19
N ARG A 267 -8.10 -12.48 3.53
CA ARG A 267 -7.13 -12.88 2.48
C ARG A 267 -7.68 -13.68 1.30
N LYS A 268 -8.97 -13.59 0.98
CA LYS A 268 -9.49 -14.09 -0.30
C LYS A 268 -9.18 -13.09 -1.41
N LYS A 269 -9.05 -13.58 -2.64
CA LYS A 269 -8.79 -12.72 -3.82
C LYS A 269 -9.87 -11.64 -4.01
N TRP A 270 -11.08 -11.92 -3.54
CA TRP A 270 -12.24 -11.04 -3.64
C TRP A 270 -12.46 -10.19 -2.38
N SER A 271 -11.66 -10.32 -1.32
CA SER A 271 -11.91 -9.60 -0.08
C SER A 271 -11.84 -8.09 -0.25
N LEU A 272 -12.63 -7.36 0.53
CA LEU A 272 -12.40 -5.95 0.78
C LEU A 272 -11.14 -5.84 1.64
N GLU A 273 -10.16 -5.10 1.15
CA GLU A 273 -8.85 -4.95 1.77
C GLU A 273 -8.53 -3.47 1.85
N ILE A 274 -8.19 -3.01 3.05
CA ILE A 274 -7.93 -1.61 3.36
C ILE A 274 -6.51 -1.48 3.93
N PRO A 275 -5.72 -0.50 3.47
CA PRO A 275 -4.38 -0.27 4.02
C PRO A 275 -4.43 0.39 5.39
N TYR A 276 -3.60 -0.10 6.29
CA TYR A 276 -3.20 0.60 7.49
C TYR A 276 -1.67 0.57 7.65
N GLU A 277 -1.11 1.44 8.49
CA GLU A 277 0.33 1.55 8.70
C GLU A 277 0.69 1.16 10.12
N VAL A 278 1.62 0.23 10.29
CA VAL A 278 2.15 -0.16 11.60
C VAL A 278 3.68 -0.27 11.51
N GLY A 279 4.39 0.44 12.37
CA GLY A 279 5.86 0.45 12.36
C GLY A 279 6.48 0.91 11.03
N GLY A 280 5.83 1.83 10.31
CA GLY A 280 6.27 2.30 9.00
C GLY A 280 6.01 1.32 7.83
N VAL A 281 5.36 0.18 8.10
CA VAL A 281 5.00 -0.81 7.09
C VAL A 281 3.51 -0.73 6.80
N THR A 282 3.16 -0.59 5.52
CA THR A 282 1.78 -0.70 5.07
C THR A 282 1.32 -2.15 5.11
N THR A 283 0.24 -2.42 5.84
CA THR A 283 -0.30 -3.75 6.13
C THR A 283 -1.79 -3.80 5.73
N PRO A 284 -2.31 -4.94 5.25
CA PRO A 284 -3.73 -5.09 4.96
C PRO A 284 -4.57 -5.40 6.19
N MET A 285 -5.71 -4.74 6.30
CA MET A 285 -6.84 -5.20 7.12
C MET A 285 -8.04 -5.53 6.23
N PHE A 286 -8.87 -6.43 6.74
CA PHE A 286 -10.04 -6.96 6.04
C PHE A 286 -11.24 -6.75 6.97
N PRO A 287 -12.02 -5.67 6.79
CA PRO A 287 -13.17 -5.42 7.66
C PRO A 287 -14.17 -6.56 7.58
N ASP A 288 -14.76 -7.00 8.70
CA ASP A 288 -15.50 -8.27 8.76
C ASP A 288 -16.82 -8.25 7.96
N LEU A 289 -17.57 -7.14 8.00
CA LEU A 289 -18.94 -7.08 7.49
C LEU A 289 -19.15 -5.93 6.50
N ILE A 290 -19.83 -6.25 5.41
CA ILE A 290 -20.40 -5.26 4.49
C ILE A 290 -21.91 -5.39 4.58
N VAL A 291 -22.59 -4.32 4.96
CA VAL A 291 -24.06 -4.26 5.07
C VAL A 291 -24.59 -3.38 3.95
N VAL A 292 -25.64 -3.84 3.28
CA VAL A 292 -26.32 -3.12 2.22
C VAL A 292 -27.61 -2.58 2.77
N ARG A 293 -27.74 -1.26 2.78
CA ARG A 293 -29.00 -0.55 3.11
C ARG A 293 -29.59 0.09 1.87
N THR A 294 -30.86 0.47 1.95
CA THR A 294 -31.51 1.31 0.94
C THR A 294 -31.73 2.72 1.48
N ASN A 295 -31.58 3.70 0.60
CA ASN A 295 -32.02 5.08 0.86
C ASN A 295 -32.76 5.63 -0.38
N ALA A 296 -33.14 6.91 -0.34
CA ALA A 296 -33.86 7.55 -1.43
C ALA A 296 -33.10 7.55 -2.79
N ASN A 297 -31.78 7.35 -2.78
CA ASN A 297 -30.90 7.41 -3.94
C ASN A 297 -30.42 6.02 -4.42
N GLY A 298 -30.87 4.93 -3.80
CA GLY A 298 -30.48 3.56 -4.16
C GLY A 298 -29.81 2.80 -3.01
N TYR A 299 -28.89 1.89 -3.36
CA TYR A 299 -28.14 1.10 -2.39
C TYR A 299 -26.98 1.87 -1.77
N VAL A 300 -26.79 1.69 -0.47
CA VAL A 300 -25.67 2.21 0.30
C VAL A 300 -24.95 1.03 0.94
N PHE A 301 -23.62 1.01 0.79
CA PHE A 301 -22.78 -0.07 1.29
C PHE A 301 -21.98 0.43 2.50
N ASP A 302 -22.28 -0.12 3.66
CA ASP A 302 -21.59 0.21 4.90
C ASP A 302 -20.49 -0.82 5.19
N ILE A 303 -19.37 -0.35 5.73
CA ILE A 303 -18.28 -1.18 6.26
C ILE A 303 -18.43 -1.20 7.77
N LEU A 304 -18.71 -2.36 8.35
CA LEU A 304 -18.84 -2.56 9.79
C LEU A 304 -17.73 -3.50 10.26
N GLU A 305 -16.88 -3.01 11.16
CA GLU A 305 -15.76 -3.75 11.74
C GLU A 305 -15.98 -3.95 13.24
N PRO A 306 -16.63 -5.05 13.68
CA PRO A 306 -16.62 -5.49 15.06
C PRO A 306 -15.18 -5.72 15.52
N HIS A 307 -14.80 -5.13 16.65
CA HIS A 307 -13.38 -4.99 16.96
C HIS A 307 -13.06 -5.16 18.44
N ASP A 308 -12.27 -6.19 18.75
CA ASP A 308 -11.84 -6.50 20.12
C ASP A 308 -10.84 -5.45 20.64
N PRO A 309 -11.20 -4.64 21.66
CA PRO A 309 -10.36 -3.57 22.20
C PRO A 309 -9.07 -4.07 22.85
N SER A 310 -8.93 -5.38 23.14
CA SER A 310 -7.76 -5.94 23.80
C SER A 310 -6.53 -6.14 22.89
N ARG A 311 -6.67 -6.03 21.55
CA ARG A 311 -5.54 -6.26 20.63
C ARG A 311 -4.61 -5.04 20.50
N LYS A 312 -3.33 -5.33 20.25
CA LYS A 312 -2.26 -4.31 20.22
C LYS A 312 -2.27 -3.43 18.98
N ASP A 313 -2.89 -3.88 17.89
CA ASP A 313 -2.95 -3.22 16.59
C ASP A 313 -4.29 -2.49 16.33
N ASN A 314 -4.98 -2.09 17.40
CA ASN A 314 -6.30 -1.47 17.31
C ASN A 314 -6.26 -0.04 16.78
N TYR A 315 -5.42 0.82 17.35
CA TYR A 315 -5.31 2.19 16.87
C TYR A 315 -4.83 2.30 15.41
N PRO A 316 -3.81 1.53 14.94
CA PRO A 316 -3.38 1.61 13.54
C PRO A 316 -4.50 1.26 12.56
N LYS A 317 -5.32 0.26 12.87
CA LYS A 317 -6.49 -0.12 12.06
C LYS A 317 -7.56 0.97 12.05
N ALA A 318 -7.87 1.57 13.20
CA ALA A 318 -8.78 2.71 13.28
C ALA A 318 -8.30 3.90 12.42
N VAL A 319 -7.01 4.23 12.51
CA VAL A 319 -6.37 5.25 11.65
C VAL A 319 -6.46 4.86 10.17
N GLY A 320 -6.23 3.59 9.83
CA GLY A 320 -6.39 3.06 8.48
C GLY A 320 -7.80 3.25 7.93
N LEU A 321 -8.84 2.93 8.71
CA LEU A 321 -10.24 3.12 8.35
C LEU A 321 -10.54 4.61 8.14
N ALA A 322 -10.03 5.47 9.01
CA ALA A 322 -10.22 6.92 8.91
C ALA A 322 -9.53 7.52 7.67
N LYS A 323 -8.30 7.07 7.34
CA LYS A 323 -7.59 7.45 6.11
C LYS A 323 -8.30 6.93 4.86
N PHE A 324 -8.88 5.73 4.92
CA PHE A 324 -9.68 5.16 3.83
C PHE A 324 -10.97 5.96 3.61
N ALA A 325 -11.70 6.26 4.69
CA ALA A 325 -12.91 7.07 4.64
C ALA A 325 -12.66 8.50 4.14
N GLU A 326 -11.49 9.08 4.43
CA GLU A 326 -11.11 10.39 3.87
C GLU A 326 -10.98 10.35 2.34
N LYS A 327 -10.35 9.29 1.81
CA LYS A 327 -10.06 9.18 0.38
C LYS A 327 -11.25 8.68 -0.44
N HIS A 328 -12.03 7.77 0.13
CA HIS A 328 -13.00 6.95 -0.60
C HIS A 328 -14.39 6.93 0.02
N GLY A 329 -14.63 7.75 1.06
CA GLY A 329 -15.91 7.75 1.79
C GLY A 329 -17.13 8.05 0.93
N GLU A 330 -16.97 8.67 -0.23
CA GLU A 330 -18.08 8.92 -1.18
C GLU A 330 -18.63 7.65 -1.84
N TYR A 331 -17.84 6.57 -1.89
CA TYR A 331 -18.27 5.28 -2.44
C TYR A 331 -19.01 4.42 -1.41
N PHE A 332 -18.94 4.78 -0.12
CA PHE A 332 -19.48 3.99 0.98
C PHE A 332 -20.48 4.81 1.80
N GLY A 333 -21.28 4.13 2.60
CA GLY A 333 -22.09 4.78 3.63
C GLY A 333 -21.29 4.96 4.92
N ARG A 334 -21.72 4.25 5.94
CA ARG A 334 -21.08 4.20 7.26
C ARG A 334 -19.79 3.40 7.16
N ILE A 335 -18.72 3.88 7.80
CA ILE A 335 -17.46 3.14 7.93
C ILE A 335 -17.15 3.10 9.42
N GLN A 336 -17.51 2.00 10.08
CA GLN A 336 -17.63 1.95 11.52
C GLN A 336 -16.66 0.95 12.15
N LEU A 337 -15.97 1.41 13.17
CA LEU A 337 -15.28 0.56 14.13
C LEU A 337 -16.21 0.34 15.33
N ILE A 338 -16.52 -0.92 15.65
CA ILE A 338 -17.59 -1.28 16.58
C ILE A 338 -17.03 -2.04 17.77
N ARG A 339 -17.33 -1.59 18.99
CA ARG A 339 -17.00 -2.30 20.23
C ARG A 339 -18.26 -2.78 20.92
N LYS A 340 -18.26 -4.04 21.35
CA LYS A 340 -19.30 -4.58 22.23
C LYS A 340 -18.93 -4.26 23.67
N ALA A 341 -19.80 -3.55 24.39
CA ALA A 341 -19.60 -3.22 25.80
C ALA A 341 -20.94 -3.18 26.55
N LYS A 342 -20.90 -3.29 27.88
CA LYS A 342 -22.11 -3.18 28.69
C LYS A 342 -22.54 -1.74 28.87
N GLY A 343 -23.80 -1.46 28.59
CA GLY A 343 -24.43 -0.16 28.83
C GLY A 343 -24.88 0.03 30.28
N ALA A 344 -25.46 1.20 30.56
CA ALA A 344 -25.99 1.53 31.89
C ALA A 344 -27.15 0.60 32.34
N ASP A 345 -27.85 0.01 31.38
CA ASP A 345 -28.90 -1.00 31.58
C ASP A 345 -28.35 -2.41 31.86
N LYS A 346 -27.02 -2.57 31.93
CA LYS A 346 -26.27 -3.82 32.14
C LYS A 346 -26.41 -4.85 31.01
N ARG A 347 -26.95 -4.46 29.85
CA ARG A 347 -27.01 -5.27 28.64
C ARG A 347 -25.82 -4.95 27.74
N ASP A 348 -25.49 -5.88 26.86
CA ASP A 348 -24.47 -5.64 25.85
C ASP A 348 -25.03 -4.74 24.76
N HIS A 349 -24.27 -3.72 24.38
CA HIS A 349 -24.57 -2.78 23.29
C HIS A 349 -23.38 -2.69 22.34
N PHE A 350 -23.65 -2.30 21.10
CA PHE A 350 -22.65 -2.04 20.09
C PHE A 350 -22.37 -0.54 19.98
N TYR A 351 -21.23 -0.12 20.53
CA TYR A 351 -20.76 1.26 20.47
C TYR A 351 -19.92 1.47 19.21
N ARG A 352 -20.25 2.50 18.43
CA ARG A 352 -19.78 2.69 17.06
C ARG A 352 -19.04 4.02 16.94
N LEU A 353 -17.80 3.96 16.45
CA LEU A 353 -17.10 5.14 15.92
C LEU A 353 -17.22 5.15 14.41
N ASP A 354 -17.91 6.15 13.88
CA ASP A 354 -18.19 6.28 12.45
C ASP A 354 -17.21 7.22 11.75
N MET A 355 -16.29 6.64 10.97
CA MET A 355 -15.27 7.34 10.20
C MET A 355 -15.85 8.09 8.98
N SER A 356 -17.12 7.88 8.64
CA SER A 356 -17.80 8.71 7.63
C SER A 356 -18.04 10.14 8.16
N LYS A 357 -18.21 10.31 9.48
CA LYS A 357 -18.40 11.62 10.12
C LYS A 357 -17.07 12.38 10.20
N LEU A 358 -17.05 13.60 9.65
CA LEU A 358 -15.83 14.42 9.54
C LEU A 358 -15.16 14.69 10.91
N SER A 359 -15.95 14.95 11.95
CA SER A 359 -15.44 15.20 13.31
C SER A 359 -14.70 13.99 13.88
N ILE A 360 -15.33 12.81 13.84
CA ILE A 360 -14.74 11.55 14.31
C ILE A 360 -13.52 11.20 13.47
N ARG A 361 -13.63 11.25 12.14
CA ARG A 361 -12.55 10.93 11.21
C ARG A 361 -11.27 11.73 11.50
N ASN A 362 -11.40 13.05 11.68
CA ASN A 362 -10.25 13.91 11.92
C ASN A 362 -9.58 13.62 13.27
N ARG A 363 -10.37 13.32 14.31
CA ARG A 363 -9.83 12.92 15.62
C ARG A 363 -9.07 11.59 15.52
N VAL A 364 -9.68 10.57 14.91
CA VAL A 364 -9.10 9.22 14.82
C VAL A 364 -7.83 9.20 13.98
N ARG A 365 -7.75 9.98 12.90
CA ARG A 365 -6.53 10.06 12.06
C ARG A 365 -5.27 10.50 12.81
N GLY A 366 -5.43 11.30 13.86
CA GLY A 366 -4.33 11.81 14.68
C GLY A 366 -3.92 10.88 15.82
N VAL A 367 -4.60 9.74 16.00
CA VAL A 367 -4.34 8.82 17.11
C VAL A 367 -3.01 8.11 16.91
N THR A 368 -2.23 8.05 17.99
CA THR A 368 -0.91 7.38 18.01
C THR A 368 -0.83 6.24 19.03
N SER A 369 -1.88 6.00 19.81
CA SER A 369 -1.93 4.94 20.81
C SER A 369 -3.34 4.39 21.03
N ASN A 370 -3.43 3.15 21.56
CA ASN A 370 -4.72 2.56 21.94
C ASN A 370 -5.44 3.39 23.04
N ALA A 371 -4.69 3.95 24.00
CA ALA A 371 -5.29 4.75 25.06
C ALA A 371 -5.97 6.03 24.54
N GLU A 372 -5.44 6.64 23.48
CA GLU A 372 -6.09 7.76 22.81
C GLU A 372 -7.35 7.31 22.04
N LEU A 373 -7.28 6.17 21.34
CA LEU A 373 -8.47 5.58 20.70
C LEU A 373 -9.58 5.28 21.71
N ASP A 374 -9.21 4.74 22.87
CA ASP A 374 -10.16 4.40 23.95
C ASP A 374 -10.88 5.65 24.45
N ARG A 375 -10.17 6.76 24.67
CA ARG A 375 -10.80 8.04 25.05
C ARG A 375 -11.76 8.55 23.97
N ILE A 376 -11.43 8.41 22.69
CA ILE A 376 -12.34 8.81 21.61
C ILE A 376 -13.60 7.93 21.64
N PHE A 377 -13.48 6.63 21.91
CA PHE A 377 -14.64 5.77 22.09
C PHE A 377 -15.52 6.22 23.26
N ASP A 378 -14.91 6.52 24.42
CA ASP A 378 -15.65 6.95 25.61
C ASP A 378 -16.40 8.28 25.40
N GLU A 379 -15.87 9.17 24.57
CA GLU A 379 -16.43 10.50 24.33
C GLU A 379 -17.45 10.55 23.17
N GLU A 380 -17.23 9.77 22.12
CA GLU A 380 -17.90 9.97 20.82
C GLU A 380 -18.65 8.74 20.31
N ALA A 381 -18.43 7.55 20.89
CA ALA A 381 -19.08 6.35 20.39
C ALA A 381 -20.57 6.32 20.73
N MET A 382 -21.37 6.03 19.73
CA MET A 382 -22.82 5.99 19.84
C MET A 382 -23.34 4.58 19.59
N THR A 383 -24.45 4.22 20.22
CA THR A 383 -25.23 3.05 19.82
C THR A 383 -26.07 3.38 18.59
N GLU A 384 -26.49 2.35 17.84
CA GLU A 384 -27.50 2.48 16.78
C GLU A 384 -28.87 2.84 17.43
N GLU A 385 -29.59 3.83 16.89
CA GLU A 385 -30.88 4.33 17.45
C GLU A 385 -32.09 3.53 16.97
#